data_AF-A0A9X1HMU1-F1
#
_entry.id   AF-A0A9X1HMU1-F1
#
_cell.length_a   1.000
_cell.length_b   1.000
_cell.length_c   1.000
_cell.angle_alpha   90.00
_cell.angle_beta   90.00
_cell.angle_gamma   90.00
#
_symmetry.space_group_name_H-M   'P 1'
#
loop_
_entity.id
_entity.type
_entity.pdbx_description
1 polymer ?
#
loop_
_entity_poly.entity_id
_entity_poly.type
_entity_poly.pdbx_seq_one_letter_code
_entity_poly.pdbx_strand_id
1 'polypeptide(L)' 'LGVPFAFFFTGVHADYHRPSDTPDKIEYEHFLRRTRVAYSTIVEIANAPDRPLVDSLEFIRRTESGR' A
#
# COMPACT_ATOMS: atom_id res chain seq x y z
N LEU A 1 8.48 -9.64 -14.14
CA LEU A 1 8.07 -8.62 -13.14
C LEU A 1 8.82 -8.94 -11.84
N GLY A 2 9.46 -7.94 -11.21
CA GLY A 2 10.34 -8.11 -10.04
C GLY A 2 10.57 -6.79 -9.29
N VAL A 3 9.58 -5.89 -9.37
CA VAL A 3 9.58 -4.58 -8.70
C VAL A 3 8.90 -4.76 -7.34
N PRO A 4 9.55 -4.38 -6.22
CA PRO A 4 8.92 -4.41 -4.91
C PRO A 4 7.66 -3.54 -4.90
N PHE A 5 6.60 -4.00 -4.26
CA PHE A 5 5.39 -3.21 -4.05
C PHE A 5 4.94 -3.31 -2.60
N ALA A 6 4.27 -2.26 -2.12
CA ALA A 6 3.59 -2.23 -0.84
C ALA A 6 2.18 -1.68 -1.05
N PHE A 7 1.21 -2.19 -0.30
CA PHE A 7 -0.18 -1.74 -0.36
C PHE A 7 -0.63 -1.23 1.01
N PHE A 8 -1.01 0.05 1.07
CA PHE A 8 -1.56 0.68 2.26
C PHE A 8 -3.08 0.60 2.21
N PHE A 9 -3.65 -0.23 3.07
CA PHE A 9 -5.09 -0.49 3.06
C PHE A 9 -5.67 -0.41 4.47
N THR A 10 -6.81 0.24 4.60
CA THR A 10 -7.50 0.42 5.89
C THR A 10 -8.64 -0.57 6.09
N GLY A 11 -8.78 -1.55 5.20
CA GLY A 11 -9.92 -2.48 5.20
C GLY A 11 -11.07 -2.01 4.32
N VAL A 12 -12.10 -2.84 4.23
CA VAL A 12 -13.36 -2.54 3.55
C VAL A 12 -14.32 -1.79 4.49
N HIS A 13 -15.33 -1.12 3.92
CA HIS A 13 -16.38 -0.41 4.65
C HIS A 13 -17.76 -0.66 4.01
N ALA A 14 -18.84 -0.28 4.70
CA ALA A 14 -20.22 -0.57 4.29
C ALA A 14 -20.61 0.04 2.92
N ASP A 15 -19.90 1.11 2.52
CA ASP A 15 -20.11 1.82 1.26
C ASP A 15 -19.15 1.39 0.14
N TYR A 16 -18.24 0.45 0.40
CA TYR A 16 -17.24 0.02 -0.59
C TYR A 16 -17.89 -0.46 -1.90
N HIS A 17 -17.40 0.03 -3.04
CA HIS A 17 -17.98 -0.20 -4.39
C HIS A 17 -19.42 0.29 -4.56
N ARG A 18 -19.88 1.30 -3.81
CA ARG A 18 -21.22 1.87 -3.93
C ARG A 18 -21.17 3.37 -4.21
N PRO A 19 -22.19 3.95 -4.88
CA PRO A 19 -22.27 5.41 -5.10
C PRO A 19 -22.35 6.23 -3.80
N SER A 20 -22.68 5.60 -2.68
CA SER A 20 -22.68 6.21 -1.35
C SER A 20 -21.29 6.35 -0.73
N ASP A 21 -20.22 5.93 -1.41
CA ASP A 21 -18.83 6.18 -1.00
C ASP A 21 -18.42 7.61 -1.31
N THR A 22 -18.76 8.53 -0.41
CA THR A 22 -18.66 9.98 -0.61
C THR A 22 -17.63 10.62 0.35
N PRO A 23 -16.97 11.72 -0.04
CA PRO A 23 -15.88 12.32 0.75
C PRO A 23 -16.26 12.79 2.16
N ASP A 24 -17.52 13.14 2.40
CA ASP A 24 -18.03 13.55 3.71
C ASP A 24 -17.90 12.47 4.79
N LYS A 25 -17.68 11.21 4.39
CA LYS A 25 -17.47 10.06 5.28
C LYS A 25 -15.99 9.83 5.65
N ILE A 26 -15.08 10.66 5.16
CA ILE A 26 -13.64 10.52 5.43
C ILE A 26 -13.31 11.02 6.84
N GLU A 27 -12.68 10.16 7.62
CA GLU A 27 -12.05 10.51 8.91
C GLU A 27 -10.71 11.25 8.66
N TYR A 28 -10.77 12.55 8.39
CA TYR A 28 -9.62 13.34 7.90
C TYR A 28 -8.39 13.34 8.84
N GLU A 29 -8.61 13.35 10.16
CA GLU A 29 -7.52 13.23 11.16
C GLU A 29 -6.76 11.91 11.01
N HIS A 30 -7.49 10.79 10.85
CA HIS A 30 -6.90 9.48 10.62
C HIS A 30 -6.27 9.38 9.23
N PHE A 31 -6.92 9.96 8.22
CA PHE A 31 -6.38 10.03 6.86
C PHE A 31 -5.02 10.75 6.84
N LEU A 32 -4.90 11.90 7.50
CA LEU A 32 -3.63 12.65 7.59
C LEU A 32 -2.50 11.83 8.24
N ARG A 33 -2.81 11.07 9.30
CA ARG A 33 -1.81 10.20 9.94
C ARG A 33 -1.34 9.10 8.98
N ARG A 34 -2.26 8.49 8.24
CA ARG A 34 -1.95 7.42 7.28
C ARG A 34 -1.16 7.96 6.08
N THR A 35 -1.54 9.12 5.55
CA THR A 35 -0.82 9.73 4.42
C THR A 35 0.58 10.19 4.81
N ARG A 36 0.79 10.64 6.06
CA ARG A 36 2.14 10.91 6.58
C ARG A 36 3.02 9.69 6.56
N VAL A 37 2.51 8.52 6.97
CA VAL A 37 3.27 7.26 6.91
C VAL A 37 3.62 6.91 5.46
N ALA A 38 2.64 6.93 4.54
CA ALA A 38 2.90 6.66 3.13
C ALA A 38 3.94 7.63 2.55
N TYR A 39 3.82 8.93 2.86
CA TYR A 39 4.75 9.95 2.43
C TYR A 39 6.16 9.73 2.98
N SER A 40 6.31 9.50 4.29
CA SER A 40 7.63 9.26 4.90
C SER A 40 8.29 8.01 4.31
N THR A 41 7.53 6.94 4.07
CA THR A 41 8.05 5.73 3.42
C THR A 41 8.52 6.01 1.99
N ILE A 42 7.79 6.80 1.21
CA ILE A 42 8.22 7.20 -0.15
C ILE A 42 9.51 8.00 -0.10
N VAL A 43 9.58 9.00 0.79
CA VAL A 43 10.78 9.84 0.95
C VAL A 43 11.99 9.01 1.35
N GLU A 44 11.83 8.08 2.29
CA GLU A 44 12.91 7.19 2.72
C GLU A 44 13.40 6.31 1.58
N ILE A 45 12.49 5.63 0.87
CA ILE A 45 12.84 4.73 -0.25
C ILE A 45 13.47 5.50 -1.42
N ALA A 46 12.97 6.69 -1.75
CA ALA A 46 13.47 7.50 -2.86
C ALA A 46 14.91 7.99 -2.65
N ASN A 47 15.35 8.10 -1.38
CA ASN A 47 16.68 8.56 -1.02
C ASN A 47 17.59 7.43 -0.49
N ALA A 48 17.10 6.18 -0.46
CA ALA A 48 17.90 5.04 -0.05
C ALA A 48 18.99 4.73 -1.09
N PRO A 49 20.22 4.36 -0.67
CA PRO A 49 21.30 4.02 -1.60
C PRO A 49 21.02 2.72 -2.38
N ASP A 50 20.22 1.84 -1.78
CA ASP A 50 19.86 0.54 -2.32
C ASP A 50 18.34 0.38 -2.38
N ARG A 51 17.88 -0.42 -3.33
CA ARG A 51 16.46 -0.79 -3.43
C ARG A 51 16.02 -1.62 -2.21
N PRO A 52 14.74 -1.55 -1.80
CA PRO A 52 14.22 -2.39 -0.72
C PRO A 52 14.43 -3.88 -1.00
N LEU A 53 14.82 -4.63 0.04
CA LEU A 53 14.90 -6.08 -0.01
C LEU A 53 13.48 -6.67 -0.08
N VAL A 54 13.29 -7.64 -0.96
CA VAL A 54 12.02 -8.35 -1.10
C VAL A 54 12.09 -9.63 -0.27
N ASP A 55 11.38 -9.66 0.85
CA ASP A 55 11.30 -10.85 1.73
C ASP A 55 10.26 -11.89 1.24
N SER A 56 9.49 -11.56 0.20
CA SER A 56 8.47 -12.42 -0.40
C SER A 56 9.01 -13.32 -1.53
N LEU A 57 10.29 -13.70 -1.47
CA LEU A 57 10.92 -14.57 -2.48
C LEU A 57 10.15 -15.88 -2.69
N GLU A 58 9.57 -16.44 -1.63
CA GLU A 58 8.72 -17.62 -1.75
C GLU A 58 7.41 -17.36 -2.51
N PHE A 59 6.76 -16.23 -2.25
CA PHE A 59 5.56 -15.82 -2.98
C PHE A 59 5.85 -15.56 -4.46
N ILE A 60 6.95 -14.87 -4.77
CA ILE A 60 7.38 -14.64 -6.16
C ILE A 60 7.58 -15.98 -6.88
N ARG A 61 8.32 -16.91 -6.27
CA ARG A 61 8.53 -18.25 -6.83
C ARG A 61 7.22 -19.00 -7.10
N ARG A 62 6.22 -18.89 -6.20
CA ARG A 62 4.89 -19.48 -6.43
C ARG A 62 4.20 -18.85 -7.64
N THR A 63 4.17 -17.52 -7.75
CA THR A 63 3.53 -16.82 -8.87
C THR A 63 4.21 -17.07 -10.22
N GLU A 64 5.52 -17.30 -10.25
CA GLU A 64 6.26 -17.68 -11.47
C GLU A 64 5.98 -19.14 -11.90
N SER A 65 5.60 -20.00 -10.96
CA SER A 65 5.30 -21.42 -11.23
C SER A 65 3.91 -21.69 -11.80
N GLY A 66 3.06 -20.65 -11.89
CA GLY A 66 1.69 -20.78 -12.42
C GLY A 66 0.75 -21.63 -11.56
N ARG A 67 1.02 -21.75 -10.26
CA ARG A 67 0.19 -22.46 -9.27
C ARG A 67 -0.19 -21.55 -8.11
#